data_AF-A0A8S3AMN7-F1
#
_entry.id   AF-A0A8S3AMN7-F1
#
_cell.length_a   1.000
_cell.length_b   1.000
_cell.length_c   1.000
_cell.angle_alpha   90.00
_cell.angle_beta   90.00
_cell.angle_gamma   90.00
#
_symmetry.space_group_name_H-M   'P 1'
#
loop_
_entity.id
_entity.type
_entity.pdbx_description
1 polymer ?
#
loop_
_entity_poly.entity_id
_entity_poly.type
_entity_poly.pdbx_seq_one_letter_code
_entity_poly.pdbx_strand_id
1 'polypeptide(L)' 'MVLDPMGGIVLTNDGNAILREIQVQHPAGKSMIEISRTQDEEVGDGTTSVIILGK' A
#
# COMPACT_ATOMS: atom_id res chain seq x y z
N MET A 1 5.96 9.94 -4.08
CA MET A 1 7.24 9.64 -4.76
C MET A 1 7.95 8.61 -3.90
N VAL A 2 8.18 7.42 -4.44
CA VAL A 2 8.85 6.31 -3.75
C VAL A 2 10.05 5.88 -4.60
N LEU A 3 11.16 5.54 -3.94
CA LEU A 3 12.33 4.97 -4.61
C LEU A 3 12.19 3.44 -4.55
N ASP A 4 12.18 2.79 -5.70
CA ASP A 4 12.17 1.33 -5.75
C ASP A 4 13.56 0.77 -5.35
N PRO A 5 13.65 -0.52 -4.99
CA PRO A 5 14.92 -1.15 -4.60
C PRO A 5 16.00 -1.19 -5.70
N MET A 6 15.61 -0.98 -6.96
CA MET A 6 16.48 -0.93 -8.14
C MET A 6 16.93 0.50 -8.49
N GLY A 7 16.52 1.50 -7.70
CA GLY A 7 16.87 2.91 -7.88
C GLY A 7 15.95 3.68 -8.84
N GLY A 8 14.83 3.09 -9.27
CA GLY A 8 13.80 3.76 -10.06
C GLY A 8 12.91 4.64 -9.18
N ILE A 9 12.38 5.72 -9.78
CA ILE A 9 11.48 6.66 -9.11
C ILE A 9 10.05 6.33 -9.53
N VAL A 10 9.22 5.93 -8.57
CA VAL A 10 7.79 5.72 -8.76
C VAL A 10 7.04 6.97 -8.28
N LEU A 11 6.30 7.61 -9.19
CA LEU A 11 5.42 8.73 -8.90
C LEU A 11 3.97 8.30 -9.06
N THR A 12 3.30 8.05 -7.94
CA THR A 12 1.89 7.64 -7.89
C THR A 12 1.20 8.25 -6.67
N ASN A 13 -0.12 8.43 -6.76
CA ASN A 13 -0.99 8.81 -5.64
C ASN A 13 -1.84 7.63 -5.11
N ASP A 14 -1.73 6.44 -5.71
CA ASP A 14 -2.41 5.26 -5.21
C ASP A 14 -1.71 4.70 -3.97
N GLY A 15 -2.45 4.62 -2.86
CA GLY A 15 -1.97 4.08 -1.59
C GLY A 15 -1.51 2.64 -1.69
N ASN A 16 -2.19 1.78 -2.47
CA ASN A 16 -1.80 0.38 -2.63
C ASN A 16 -0.45 0.25 -3.37
N ALA A 17 -0.27 0.97 -4.48
CA ALA A 17 1.00 1.03 -5.18
C ALA A 17 2.14 1.53 -4.28
N ILE A 18 1.90 2.59 -3.48
CA ILE A 18 2.89 3.08 -2.51
C ILE A 18 3.24 2.01 -1.47
N LEU A 19 2.24 1.32 -0.93
CA LEU A 19 2.43 0.31 0.13
C LEU A 19 3.17 -0.93 -0.35
N ARG A 20 3.08 -1.29 -1.64
CA ARG A 20 3.85 -2.38 -2.24
C ARG A 20 5.35 -2.09 -2.34
N GLU A 21 5.71 -0.82 -2.52
CA GLU A 21 7.11 -0.39 -2.62
C GLU A 21 7.79 -0.21 -1.25
N ILE A 22 7.02 -0.12 -0.16
CA ILE A 22 7.55 0.08 1.18
C ILE A 22 7.84 -1.28 1.85
N GLN A 23 9.08 -1.49 2.30
CA GLN A 23 9.41 -2.65 3.12
C GLN A 23 9.04 -2.40 4.59
N VAL A 24 7.99 -3.08 5.06
CA VAL A 24 7.60 -3.05 6.48
C VAL A 24 8.01 -4.34 7.20
N GLN A 25 8.75 -4.18 8.31
CA GLN A 25 9.17 -5.30 9.16
C GLN A 25 8.12 -5.65 10.23
N HIS A 26 7.33 -4.67 10.67
CA HIS A 26 6.36 -4.87 11.74
C HIS A 26 5.17 -5.73 11.26
N PRO A 27 4.79 -6.81 11.99
CA PRO A 27 3.70 -7.69 11.58
C PRO A 27 2.38 -6.96 11.33
N ALA A 28 2.02 -6.01 12.20
CA ALA A 28 0.80 -5.21 12.01
C ALA A 28 0.81 -4.41 10.70
N GLY A 29 1.97 -3.91 10.27
CA GLY A 29 2.07 -3.20 9.00
C GLY A 29 1.96 -4.12 7.79
N LYS A 30 2.42 -5.38 7.90
CA LYS A 30 2.17 -6.39 6.86
C LYS A 30 0.67 -6.68 6.70
N SER A 31 -0.05 -6.82 7.81
CA SER A 31 -1.51 -7.01 7.77
C SER A 31 -2.24 -5.82 7.15
N MET A 32 -1.79 -4.58 7.42
CA MET A 32 -2.36 -3.38 6.79
C MET A 32 -2.16 -3.38 5.26
N ILE A 33 -0.97 -3.79 4.79
CA ILE A 33 -0.69 -3.91 3.35
C ILE A 33 -1.59 -4.97 2.71
N GLU A 34 -1.77 -6.12 3.36
CA GLU A 34 -2.70 -7.16 2.87
C GLU A 34 -4.15 -6.67 2.78
N ILE A 35 -4.64 -5.94 3.78
CA ILE A 35 -6.00 -5.38 3.77
C ILE A 35 -6.18 -4.40 2.60
N SER A 36 -5.23 -3.49 2.39
CA SER A 36 -5.28 -2.57 1.24
C SER A 36 -5.23 -3.29 -0.10
N ARG A 37 -4.49 -4.40 -0.18
CA ARG A 37 -4.43 -5.21 -1.39
C ARG A 37 -5.76 -5.90 -1.66
N THR A 38 -6.39 -6.48 -0.65
CA THR A 38 -7.72 -7.08 -0.80
C THR A 38 -8.77 -6.05 -1.23
N GLN A 39 -8.72 -4.84 -0.69
CA GLN A 39 -9.61 -3.75 -1.10
C GLN A 39 -9.43 -3.39 -2.58
N ASP A 40 -8.19 -3.34 -3.05
CA ASP A 40 -7.85 -3.10 -4.46
C ASP A 40 -8.32 -4.25 -5.38
N GLU A 41 -8.15 -5.51 -4.95
CA GLU A 41 -8.56 -6.69 -5.72
C GLU A 41 -10.09 -6.86 -5.82
N GLU A 42 -10.82 -6.55 -4.74
CA GLU A 42 -12.28 -6.75 -4.67
C GLU A 42 -13.08 -5.55 -5.20
N VAL A 43 -12.62 -4.33 -4.94
CA VAL A 43 -13.38 -3.09 -5.22
C VAL A 43 -12.65 -2.16 -6.19
N GLY A 44 -11.31 -2.20 -6.21
CA GLY A 44 -10.49 -1.32 -7.05
C GLY A 44 -10.49 0.15 -6.65
N ASP A 45 -11.03 0.49 -5.47
CA ASP A 45 -11.07 1.84 -4.92
C ASP A 45 -11.11 1.79 -3.38
N GLY A 46 -10.82 2.91 -2.73
CA GLY A 46 -10.85 3.06 -1.28
C GLY A 46 -9.62 2.51 -0.56
N THR A 47 -8.54 2.17 -1.29
CA THR A 47 -7.27 1.68 -0.76
C THR A 47 -6.67 2.63 0.28
N THR A 48 -6.81 3.94 0.08
CA THR A 48 -6.36 4.94 1.05
C THR A 48 -7.25 4.99 2.28
N SER A 49 -8.56 4.93 2.08
CA SER A 49 -9.55 4.99 3.16
C SER A 49 -9.45 3.78 4.09
N VAL A 50 -9.25 2.57 3.55
CA VAL A 50 -9.12 1.35 4.36
C VAL A 50 -7.87 1.37 5.23
N ILE A 51 -6.80 2.03 4.79
CA ILE A 51 -5.57 2.17 5.58
C ILE A 51 -5.74 3.19 6.72
N ILE A 52 -6.48 4.28 6.49
CA ILE A 52 -6.66 5.34 7.49
C ILE A 52 -7.77 5.00 8.50
N LEU A 53 -8.84 4.33 8.04
CA LEU A 53 -10.04 4.05 8.83
C LEU A 53 -10.16 2.59 9.25
N GLY A 54 -9.39 1.68 8.65
CA GLY A 54 -9.35 0.27 9.01
C GLY A 54 -8.87 0.11 10.44
N LYS A 55 -9.74 -0.47 11.27
CA LYS A 55 -9.47 -0.75 12.68
C LYS A 55 -8.81 -2.12 12.84
#